data_AF-J9RP91-F1
#
_entry.id   AF-J9RP91-F1
#
_cell.length_a   1.000
_cell.length_b   1.000
_cell.length_c   1.000
_cell.angle_alpha   90.00
_cell.angle_beta   90.00
_cell.angle_gamma   90.00
#
_symmetry.space_group_name_H-M   'P 1'
#
loop_
_entity.id
_entity.type
_entity.pdbx_description
1 polymer ?
#
loop_
_entity_poly.entity_id
_entity_poly.type
_entity_poly.pdbx_seq_one_letter_code
_entity_poly.pdbx_strand_id
1 'polypeptide(L)'
;MGWSVIGRGEADNAASLPPFGVVRPCCLVASGDSNRVEVARSPLVRREHRMDQPVRKHIEDHGLVLATRETFDNPGFMYGATEVSVYVRPHARNAGAA
;
A
#
# COMPACT_ATOMS: atom_id res chain seq x y z
N MET A 1 10.52 19.06 10.21
CA MET A 1 9.31 19.83 9.86
C MET A 1 8.20 18.83 9.61
N GLY A 2 7.34 18.63 10.61
CA GLY A 2 6.30 17.60 10.59
C GLY A 2 4.95 18.21 10.21
N TRP A 3 4.20 17.53 9.36
CA TRP A 3 2.79 17.81 9.11
C TRP A 3 1.96 16.68 9.69
N SER A 4 1.08 17.00 10.63
CA SER A 4 0.07 16.11 11.20
C SER A 4 -1.29 16.41 10.55
N VAL A 5 -2.02 15.38 10.18
CA VAL A 5 -3.47 15.45 9.94
C VAL A 5 -4.14 14.44 10.87
N ILE A 6 -4.97 14.97 11.76
CA ILE A 6 -5.71 14.24 12.80
C ILE A 6 -7.03 13.78 12.20
N GLY A 7 -7.21 12.47 12.07
CA GLY A 7 -8.51 11.83 11.84
C GLY A 7 -8.84 10.96 13.04
N ARG A 8 -9.65 11.49 13.97
CA ARG A 8 -10.12 10.79 15.18
C ARG A 8 -11.22 9.81 14.76
N GLY A 9 -10.96 8.51 14.89
CA GLY A 9 -11.88 7.42 14.56
C GLY A 9 -11.47 6.15 15.30
N GLU A 10 -12.06 6.00 16.48
CA GLU A 10 -11.85 4.97 17.49
C GLU A 10 -12.14 3.55 16.96
N ALA A 11 -11.15 2.66 17.01
CA ALA A 11 -11.34 1.22 17.06
C ALA A 11 -10.07 0.55 17.63
N ASP A 12 -10.19 0.14 18.90
CA ASP A 12 -9.32 -0.76 19.65
C ASP A 12 -8.75 -1.94 18.83
N ASN A 13 -7.46 -1.88 18.50
CA ASN A 13 -6.51 -2.98 18.69
C ASN A 13 -5.07 -2.48 18.42
N ALA A 14 -4.40 -2.07 19.49
CA ALA A 14 -3.07 -1.50 19.47
C ALA A 14 -1.98 -2.58 19.52
N ALA A 15 -1.76 -3.27 18.41
CA ALA A 15 -0.55 -4.08 18.21
C ALA A 15 0.14 -3.68 16.90
N SER A 16 1.06 -2.72 17.02
CA SER A 16 2.12 -2.40 16.06
C SER A 16 1.68 -2.12 14.61
N LEU A 17 1.15 -0.94 14.35
CA LEU A 17 0.99 -0.44 12.98
C LEU A 17 2.29 0.25 12.50
N PRO A 18 2.78 -0.04 11.28
CA PRO A 18 3.90 0.68 10.66
C PRO A 18 3.53 2.15 10.35
N PRO A 19 4.50 3.04 10.05
CA PRO A 19 4.36 4.51 10.09
C PRO A 19 3.37 5.18 9.09
N PHE A 20 2.47 4.44 8.46
CA PHE A 20 1.43 4.95 7.57
C PHE A 20 0.09 4.26 7.86
N GLY A 21 -0.97 5.06 8.01
CA GLY A 21 -2.23 4.67 8.62
C GLY A 21 -3.12 3.76 7.78
N VAL A 22 -3.76 2.82 8.47
CA VAL A 22 -4.83 1.93 7.97
C VAL A 22 -6.18 2.65 8.14
N VAL A 23 -6.95 2.82 7.06
CA VAL A 23 -8.34 3.31 7.13
C VAL A 23 -9.28 2.10 6.97
N ARG A 24 -10.04 1.76 8.02
CA ARG A 24 -11.08 0.72 7.97
C ARG A 24 -12.41 1.30 7.46
N PRO A 25 -13.21 0.56 6.67
CA PRO A 25 -12.93 -0.78 6.12
C PRO A 25 -11.74 -0.77 5.14
N CYS A 26 -10.85 -1.76 5.28
CA CYS A 26 -9.51 -1.79 4.68
C CYS A 26 -9.57 -1.87 3.14
N CYS A 27 -9.69 -0.71 2.49
CA CYS A 27 -9.69 -0.61 1.04
C CYS A 27 -8.26 -0.57 0.48
N LEU A 28 -7.29 -0.05 1.23
CA LEU A 28 -5.90 0.08 0.82
C LEU A 28 -4.98 0.09 2.05
N VAL A 29 -3.91 -0.69 1.97
CA VAL A 29 -2.80 -0.73 2.91
C VAL A 29 -1.53 -0.72 2.06
N ALA A 30 -0.62 0.20 2.32
CA ALA A 30 0.72 0.17 1.72
C ALA A 30 1.74 0.02 2.84
N SER A 31 2.85 -0.67 2.61
CA SER A 31 3.95 -0.78 3.55
C SER A 31 5.31 -0.87 2.89
N GLY A 32 6.28 -0.11 3.38
CA GLY A 32 7.65 -0.17 2.89
C GLY A 32 8.43 1.12 3.12
N ASP A 33 9.47 1.29 2.31
CA ASP A 33 10.44 2.37 2.38
C ASP A 33 10.75 2.95 0.98
N SER A 34 11.83 3.74 0.88
CA SER A 34 12.27 4.37 -0.38
C SER A 34 12.84 3.40 -1.43
N ASN A 35 13.02 2.12 -1.10
CA ASN A 35 13.58 1.09 -1.96
C ASN A 35 12.57 0.03 -2.36
N ARG A 36 11.59 -0.25 -1.49
CA ARG A 36 10.52 -1.23 -1.73
C ARG A 36 9.24 -0.81 -1.05
N VAL A 37 8.11 -0.94 -1.75
CA VAL A 37 6.77 -0.77 -1.20
C VAL A 37 5.88 -1.92 -1.64
N GLU A 38 5.18 -2.52 -0.68
CA GLU A 38 4.08 -3.45 -0.89
C GLU A 38 2.76 -2.72 -0.73
N VAL A 39 1.80 -2.97 -1.61
CA VAL A 39 0.49 -2.32 -1.62
C VAL A 39 -0.57 -3.40 -1.72
N ALA A 40 -1.30 -3.62 -0.64
CA ALA A 40 -2.49 -4.46 -0.60
C ALA A 40 -3.73 -3.56 -0.76
N ARG A 41 -4.58 -3.81 -1.76
CA ARG A 41 -5.78 -3.01 -2.01
C ARG A 41 -6.96 -3.88 -2.43
N SER A 42 -8.17 -3.45 -2.09
CA SER A 42 -9.36 -4.07 -2.64
C SER A 42 -9.36 -3.89 -4.17
N PRO A 43 -9.79 -4.89 -4.96
CA PRO A 43 -9.83 -4.81 -6.43
C PRO A 43 -10.63 -3.63 -6.99
N LEU A 44 -11.55 -3.06 -6.20
CA LEU A 44 -12.33 -1.90 -6.61
C LEU A 44 -11.58 -0.57 -6.44
N VAL A 45 -10.43 -0.54 -5.76
CA VAL A 45 -9.63 0.67 -5.62
C VAL A 45 -8.90 0.97 -6.92
N ARG A 46 -9.31 2.04 -7.59
CA ARG A 46 -8.73 2.51 -8.85
C ARG A 46 -7.69 3.60 -8.60
N ARG A 47 -6.79 3.76 -9.58
CA ARG A 47 -5.70 4.75 -9.57
C ARG A 47 -6.18 6.21 -9.45
N GLU A 48 -7.42 6.48 -9.85
CA GLU A 48 -8.07 7.79 -9.78
C GLU A 48 -8.56 8.14 -8.37
N HIS A 49 -8.74 7.14 -7.50
CA HIS A 49 -9.25 7.35 -6.17
C HIS A 49 -8.24 8.14 -5.33
N ARG A 50 -8.72 9.15 -4.59
CA ARG A 50 -7.87 10.03 -3.76
C ARG A 50 -6.99 9.26 -2.78
N MET A 51 -7.44 8.10 -2.31
CA MET A 51 -6.70 7.24 -1.40
C MET A 51 -5.45 6.57 -2.00
N ASP A 52 -5.38 6.45 -3.33
CA ASP A 52 -4.20 5.90 -4.04
C ASP A 52 -3.14 6.99 -4.29
N GLN A 53 -3.48 8.27 -4.15
CA GLN A 53 -2.56 9.39 -4.40
C GLN A 53 -1.26 9.33 -3.57
N PRO A 54 -1.28 9.04 -2.25
CA PRO A 54 -0.05 8.96 -1.46
C PRO A 54 0.88 7.84 -1.94
N VAL A 55 0.31 6.68 -2.30
CA VAL A 55 1.06 5.54 -2.82
C VAL A 55 1.70 5.87 -4.16
N ARG A 56 0.93 6.46 -5.08
CA ARG A 56 1.43 6.89 -6.38
C ARG A 56 2.56 7.90 -6.25
N LYS A 57 2.36 8.92 -5.40
CA LYS A 57 3.36 9.94 -5.15
C LYS A 57 4.64 9.31 -4.61
N HIS A 58 4.56 8.39 -3.65
CA HIS A 58 5.74 7.69 -3.12
C HIS A 58 6.46 6.86 -4.19
N ILE A 59 5.73 6.15 -5.05
CA ILE A 59 6.29 5.40 -6.18
C ILE A 59 7.01 6.34 -7.16
N GLU A 60 6.38 7.47 -7.50
CA GLU A 60 6.92 8.47 -8.43
C GLU A 60 8.16 9.17 -7.83
N ASP A 61 8.08 9.65 -6.58
CA ASP A 61 9.16 10.35 -5.86
C ASP A 61 10.41 9.47 -5.70
N HIS A 62 10.24 8.15 -5.57
CA HIS A 62 11.34 7.20 -5.42
C HIS A 62 11.65 6.39 -6.70
N GLY A 63 10.97 6.66 -7.81
CA GLY A 63 11.19 5.96 -9.08
C GLY A 63 11.05 4.43 -8.96
N LEU A 64 10.09 3.96 -8.16
CA LEU A 64 9.84 2.54 -7.98
C LEU A 64 9.10 1.97 -9.20
N VAL A 65 9.36 0.71 -9.52
CA VAL A 65 8.73 -0.02 -10.62
C VAL A 65 8.03 -1.26 -10.09
N LEU A 66 6.92 -1.65 -10.74
CA LEU A 66 6.19 -2.86 -10.38
C LEU A 66 7.07 -4.09 -10.59
N ALA A 67 7.26 -4.87 -9.52
CA ALA A 67 7.97 -6.15 -9.54
C ALA A 67 6.99 -7.32 -9.74
N THR A 68 5.95 -7.37 -8.90
CA THR A 68 4.91 -8.42 -8.95
C THR A 68 3.54 -7.85 -8.60
N ARG A 69 2.51 -8.51 -9.07
CA ARG A 69 1.10 -8.25 -8.72
C ARG A 69 0.36 -9.57 -8.67
N GLU A 70 -0.33 -9.79 -7.56
CA GLU A 70 -1.13 -10.99 -7.33
C GLU A 70 -2.47 -10.61 -6.70
N THR A 71 -3.51 -11.35 -7.05
CA THR A 71 -4.86 -11.16 -6.50
C THR A 71 -5.31 -12.45 -5.85
N PHE A 72 -5.82 -12.37 -4.63
CA PHE A 72 -6.30 -13.53 -3.89
C PHE A 72 -7.51 -13.18 -3.03
N ASP A 73 -8.28 -14.21 -2.68
CA ASP A 73 -9.40 -14.08 -1.76
C ASP A 73 -8.89 -13.73 -0.36
N ASN A 74 -9.42 -12.65 0.19
CA ASN A 74 -9.09 -12.19 1.53
C ASN A 74 -10.34 -11.58 2.18
N PRO A 75 -11.01 -12.29 3.11
CA PRO A 75 -12.21 -11.80 3.79
C PRO A 75 -11.94 -10.58 4.68
N GLY A 76 -10.68 -10.26 4.97
CA GLY A 76 -10.28 -9.06 5.71
C GLY A 76 -10.27 -7.77 4.87
N PHE A 77 -10.34 -7.88 3.54
CA PHE A 77 -10.43 -6.75 2.61
C PHE A 77 -11.85 -6.55 2.11
N MET A 78 -12.15 -5.31 1.70
CA MET A 78 -13.47 -5.00 1.14
C MET A 78 -13.75 -5.88 -0.09
N TYR A 79 -14.94 -6.49 -0.14
CA TYR A 79 -15.38 -7.45 -1.16
C TYR A 79 -14.68 -8.81 -1.15
N GLY A 80 -14.02 -9.17 -0.04
CA GLY A 80 -13.49 -10.51 0.14
C GLY A 80 -12.31 -10.87 -0.76
N ALA A 81 -11.71 -9.88 -1.43
CA ALA A 81 -10.56 -10.05 -2.30
C ALA A 81 -9.56 -8.91 -2.08
N THR A 82 -8.28 -9.20 -2.31
CA THR A 82 -7.20 -8.22 -2.24
C THR A 82 -6.24 -8.42 -3.40
N GLU A 83 -5.78 -7.32 -3.97
CA GLU A 83 -4.67 -7.25 -4.91
C GLU A 83 -3.44 -6.74 -4.15
N VAL A 84 -2.38 -7.54 -4.14
CA VAL A 84 -1.08 -7.15 -3.61
C VAL A 84 -0.16 -6.82 -4.77
N SER A 85 0.35 -5.59 -4.78
CA SER A 85 1.36 -5.12 -5.73
C SER A 85 2.65 -4.79 -5.00
N VAL A 86 3.78 -5.30 -5.46
CA VAL A 86 5.10 -4.97 -4.91
C VAL A 86 5.86 -4.09 -5.90
N TYR A 87 6.33 -2.95 -5.42
CA TYR A 87 7.12 -1.96 -6.14
C TYR A 87 8.53 -1.93 -5.57
N VAL A 88 9.54 -1.96 -6.43
CA VAL A 88 10.96 -1.98 -6.04
C VAL A 88 11.75 -1.01 -6.91
N ARG A 89 12.98 -0.67 -6.50
CA ARG A 89 13.89 0.07 -7.38
C ARG A 89 14.20 -0.73 -8.66
N PRO A 90 14.42 -0.07 -9.81
CA PRO A 90 14.69 -0.75 -11.08
C PRO A 90 15.81 -1.80 -11.02
N HIS A 91 16.88 -1.54 -10.26
CA HIS A 91 18.00 -2.47 -10.10
C HIS A 91 17.63 -3.73 -9.32
N ALA A 92 16.71 -3.64 -8.36
CA ALA A 92 16.29 -4.77 -7.52
C ALA A 92 15.31 -5.69 -8.25
N ARG A 93 14.60 -5.21 -9.28
CA ARG A 93 13.66 -6.01 -10.07
C ARG A 93 14.34 -7.16 -10.82
N ASN A 94 15.58 -6.95 -11.28
CA ASN A 94 16.32 -7.94 -12.06
C ASN A 94 17.07 -8.96 -11.19
N ALA A 95 17.16 -8.74 -9.88
CA ALA A 95 17.90 -9.61 -8.96
C ALA A 95 17.14 -10.89 -8.57
N GLY A 96 15.85 -10.99 -8.90
CA GLY A 96 15.01 -12.18 -8.63
C GLY A 96 14.85 -13.14 -9.81
N ALA A 97 15.56 -12.90 -10.93
CA ALA A 97 15.50 -13.72 -12.15
C ALA A 97 16.82 -14.47 -12.44
N ALA A 98 17.70 -14.59 -11.43
CA ALA A 98 18.94 -15.36 -11.49
C ALA A 98 18.85 -16.63 -10.64
#